data_AF-A0AAU2AUG6-F1
#
_entry.id   AF-A0AAU2AUG6-F1
#
_cell.length_a   1.000
_cell.length_b   1.000
_cell.length_c   1.000
_cell.angle_alpha   90.00
_cell.angle_beta   90.00
_cell.angle_gamma   90.00
#
_symmetry.space_group_name_H-M   'P 1'
#
loop_
_entity.id
_entity.type
_entity.pdbx_description
1 polymer ?
#
loop_
_entity_poly.entity_id
_entity_poly.type
_entity_poly.pdbx_seq_one_letter_code
_entity_poly.pdbx_strand_id
1 'polypeptide(L)'
;MLSLTILAAVGGSVLAGIGFSGSYSALRDLGFRHGLGNFSYAFPVGVDAGIVALLAMDLHLIRKGTPWPMLRLLAHGFTAATIYFNAASAGPLLVDPTGTAMHAVIPIMFVAVVEAGRRLVIRITRIEAGDGRDGVPLHRWLLAPWRAFTMYRRMRLNGIPSYSRAVSLEQDLLVYEVMLKREYGDDLSDVAPDLLLPLTMARFGLGVDEALALPMEAEEQARLRAERLQAFEAEVNSRAEARAAEARITRLRTEGRVQAAGYEVGAETATAKAHAHARTVAAGREAEAAERLDQAEAVMAAATAEQEAAEARQRAAETDRTAAETEQAAAETRRRAAETDREAAAVERTRAEDDEAAEQVRLRRAETAKAAAEAEEAAAEARRRGAEADRDAANAKRVQAADEQAAEAARQGAAEARERTAEAELHAVEAEDAAKLTPAARATRKVARMILADGAGNPESVTLQTIAEALDVSLATASQRRSEAAELIASGYHPAASTR
;
A
#
# COMPACT_ATOMS: atom_id res chain seq x y z
N MET A 1 9.29 -6.20 -3.31
CA MET A 1 8.46 -5.28 -2.49
C MET A 1 8.48 -5.69 -1.02
N LEU A 2 8.11 -6.94 -0.66
CA LEU A 2 8.08 -7.40 0.74
C LEU A 2 9.46 -7.31 1.44
N SER A 3 10.53 -7.69 0.75
CA SER A 3 11.91 -7.62 1.27
C SER A 3 12.36 -6.18 1.55
N LEU A 4 11.94 -5.22 0.71
CA LEU A 4 12.24 -3.80 0.91
C LEU A 4 11.46 -3.22 2.10
N THR A 5 10.20 -3.64 2.29
CA THR A 5 9.41 -3.24 3.46
C THR A 5 9.96 -3.84 4.75
N ILE A 6 10.42 -5.09 4.72
CA ILE A 6 11.06 -5.73 5.89
C ILE A 6 12.37 -5.02 6.21
N LEU A 7 13.23 -4.77 5.21
CA LEU A 7 14.48 -4.04 5.41
C LEU A 7 14.24 -2.63 5.95
N ALA A 8 13.24 -1.90 5.44
CA ALA A 8 12.88 -0.58 5.94
C ALA A 8 12.32 -0.63 7.38
N ALA A 9 11.51 -1.63 7.71
CA ALA A 9 10.97 -1.80 9.05
C ALA A 9 12.06 -2.17 10.07
N VAL A 10 12.93 -3.13 9.73
CA VAL A 10 14.05 -3.56 10.59
C VAL A 10 15.07 -2.43 10.73
N GLY A 11 15.51 -1.86 9.61
CA GLY A 11 16.45 -0.73 9.60
C GLY A 11 15.90 0.48 10.33
N GLY A 12 14.61 0.81 10.14
CA GLY A 12 13.91 1.88 10.85
C GLY A 12 13.81 1.60 12.36
N SER A 13 13.56 0.35 12.77
CA SER A 13 13.49 -0.03 14.19
C SER A 13 14.85 0.06 14.87
N VAL A 14 15.92 -0.40 14.20
CA VAL A 14 17.29 -0.30 14.72
C VAL A 14 17.71 1.17 14.84
N LEU A 15 17.44 1.98 13.81
CA LEU A 15 17.74 3.41 13.83
C LEU A 15 16.96 4.13 14.94
N ALA A 16 15.68 3.79 15.13
CA ALA A 16 14.87 4.32 16.22
C ALA A 16 15.45 3.94 17.59
N GLY A 17 15.93 2.70 17.78
CA GLY A 17 16.55 2.26 19.03
C GLY A 17 17.85 3.00 19.36
N ILE A 18 18.76 3.12 18.39
CA ILE A 18 20.02 3.87 18.54
C ILE A 18 19.72 5.34 18.83
N GLY A 19 18.79 5.92 18.05
CA GLY A 19 18.43 7.32 18.17
C GLY A 19 17.76 7.66 19.50
N PHE A 20 16.88 6.78 19.97
CA PHE A 20 16.24 6.89 21.28
C PHE A 20 17.27 6.84 22.40
N SER A 21 18.23 5.89 22.35
CA SER A 21 19.28 5.81 23.38
C SER A 21 20.13 7.07 23.46
N GLY A 22 20.52 7.65 22.31
CA GLY A 22 21.31 8.88 22.27
C GLY A 22 20.52 10.13 22.69
N SER A 23 19.25 10.23 22.28
CA SER A 23 18.36 11.32 22.67
C SER A 23 18.00 11.25 24.16
N TYR A 24 17.83 10.04 24.70
CA TYR A 24 17.50 9.83 26.10
C TYR A 24 18.59 10.38 27.04
N SER A 25 19.86 10.03 26.80
CA SER A 25 20.96 10.55 27.62
C SER A 25 21.08 12.06 27.51
N ALA A 26 20.97 12.62 26.29
CA ALA A 26 21.03 14.05 26.03
C ALA A 26 19.95 14.84 26.79
N LEU A 27 18.69 14.42 26.70
CA LEU A 27 17.57 15.08 27.37
C LEU A 27 17.58 14.86 28.89
N ARG A 28 18.02 13.68 29.35
CA ARG A 28 18.21 13.41 30.78
C ARG A 28 19.25 14.35 31.37
N ASP A 29 20.41 14.45 30.74
CA ASP A 29 21.52 15.28 31.22
C ASP A 29 21.18 16.78 31.13
N LEU A 30 20.46 17.19 30.07
CA LEU A 30 19.90 18.53 29.97
C LEU A 30 18.91 18.82 31.11
N GLY A 31 18.03 17.87 31.40
CA GLY A 31 17.04 18.01 32.45
C GLY A 31 17.65 18.08 33.84
N PHE A 32 18.71 17.30 34.08
CA PHE A 32 19.50 17.38 35.31
C PHE A 32 20.15 18.77 35.47
N ARG A 33 20.77 19.30 34.40
CA ARG A 33 21.36 20.66 34.39
C ARG A 33 20.33 21.77 34.66
N HIS A 34 19.08 21.57 34.25
CA HIS A 34 17.99 22.53 34.46
C HIS A 34 17.22 22.31 35.78
N GLY A 35 17.71 21.47 36.69
CA GLY A 35 17.15 21.32 38.03
C GLY A 35 15.92 20.41 38.14
N LEU A 36 15.65 19.55 37.14
CA LEU A 36 14.54 18.57 37.20
C LEU A 36 14.82 17.42 38.19
N GLY A 37 16.04 17.31 38.73
CA GLY A 37 16.40 16.28 39.73
C GLY A 37 16.09 14.87 39.24
N ASN A 38 15.44 14.05 40.06
CA ASN A 38 15.05 12.68 39.70
C ASN A 38 14.03 12.62 38.55
N PHE A 39 13.29 13.70 38.26
CA PHE A 39 12.37 13.73 37.13
C PHE A 39 13.09 13.75 35.77
N SER A 40 14.40 14.07 35.75
CA SER A 40 15.23 13.98 34.53
C SER A 40 15.23 12.60 33.88
N TYR A 41 15.03 11.52 34.64
CA TYR A 41 14.91 10.16 34.11
C TYR A 41 13.56 9.90 33.41
N ALA A 42 12.50 10.57 33.86
CA ALA A 42 11.15 10.42 33.34
C ALA A 42 10.83 11.41 32.20
N PHE A 43 11.48 12.57 32.18
CA PHE A 43 11.22 13.63 31.21
C PHE A 43 11.37 13.18 29.74
N PRO A 44 12.48 12.54 29.30
CA PRO A 44 12.61 12.08 27.92
C PRO A 44 11.53 11.05 27.55
N VAL A 45 11.24 10.12 28.48
CA VAL A 45 10.23 9.06 28.29
C VAL A 45 8.84 9.67 28.14
N GLY A 46 8.50 10.68 28.97
CA GLY A 46 7.20 11.34 28.92
C GLY A 46 6.97 12.10 27.61
N VAL A 47 7.99 12.80 27.11
CA VAL A 47 7.92 13.51 25.82
C VAL A 47 7.73 12.53 24.67
N ASP A 48 8.58 11.50 24.57
CA ASP A 48 8.52 10.54 23.47
C ASP A 48 7.26 9.66 23.51
N ALA A 49 6.84 9.21 24.71
CA ALA A 49 5.56 8.49 24.86
C ALA A 49 4.37 9.37 24.46
N GLY A 50 4.41 10.67 24.78
CA GLY A 50 3.41 11.64 24.34
C GLY A 50 3.36 11.79 22.82
N ILE A 51 4.52 11.90 22.16
CA ILE A 51 4.62 11.95 20.70
C ILE A 51 4.05 10.68 20.07
N VAL A 52 4.46 9.50 20.55
CA VAL A 52 3.97 8.20 20.04
C VAL A 52 2.46 8.07 20.23
N ALA A 53 1.92 8.45 21.39
CA ALA A 53 0.48 8.40 21.65
C ALA A 53 -0.31 9.33 20.71
N LEU A 54 0.17 10.57 20.50
CA LEU A 54 -0.46 11.52 19.58
C LEU A 54 -0.43 11.04 18.14
N LEU A 55 0.70 10.50 17.68
CA LEU A 55 0.85 9.95 16.33
C LEU A 55 0.02 8.68 16.11
N ALA A 56 -0.01 7.78 17.10
CA ALA A 56 -0.84 6.57 17.04
C ALA A 56 -2.33 6.94 16.96
N MET A 57 -2.76 7.95 17.72
CA MET A 57 -4.12 8.46 17.64
C MET A 57 -4.41 9.18 16.30
N ASP A 58 -3.49 9.99 15.77
CA ASP A 58 -3.62 10.58 14.42
C ASP A 58 -3.82 9.48 13.37
N LEU A 59 -3.02 8.42 13.43
CA LEU A 59 -3.11 7.28 12.51
C LEU A 59 -4.42 6.52 12.66
N HIS A 60 -4.88 6.31 13.90
CA HIS A 60 -6.16 5.68 14.18
C HIS A 60 -7.33 6.48 13.58
N LEU A 61 -7.33 7.80 13.77
CA LEU A 61 -8.36 8.70 13.23
C LEU A 61 -8.33 8.77 11.70
N ILE A 62 -7.15 8.72 11.07
CA ILE A 62 -7.02 8.60 9.61
C ILE A 62 -7.66 7.30 9.12
N ARG A 63 -7.41 6.16 9.79
CA ARG A 63 -8.04 4.88 9.44
C ARG A 63 -9.56 4.88 9.63
N LYS A 64 -10.09 5.76 10.49
CA LYS A 64 -11.55 5.95 10.69
C LYS A 64 -12.16 7.00 9.76
N GLY A 65 -11.38 7.63 8.88
CA GLY A 65 -11.88 8.66 7.96
C GLY A 65 -12.15 10.02 8.61
N THR A 66 -11.72 10.24 9.86
CA THR A 66 -11.96 11.47 10.62
C THR A 66 -10.63 12.12 11.04
N PRO A 67 -9.76 12.54 10.10
CA PRO A 67 -8.45 13.08 10.44
C PRO A 67 -8.58 14.36 11.27
N TRP A 68 -7.86 14.44 12.39
CA TRP A 68 -7.86 15.62 13.26
C TRP A 68 -6.48 16.31 13.26
N PRO A 69 -6.28 17.38 12.46
CA PRO A 69 -4.96 18.01 12.29
C PRO A 69 -4.33 18.56 13.57
N MET A 70 -5.11 18.80 14.62
CA MET A 70 -4.61 19.33 15.89
C MET A 70 -3.70 18.35 16.63
N LEU A 71 -3.99 17.04 16.62
CA LEU A 71 -3.11 16.02 17.19
C LEU A 71 -1.74 16.05 16.54
N ARG A 72 -1.73 16.24 15.23
CA ARG A 72 -0.52 16.35 14.45
C ARG A 72 0.22 17.65 14.71
N LEU A 73 -0.47 18.77 14.87
CA LEU A 73 0.18 20.03 15.25
C LEU A 73 0.86 19.90 16.62
N LEU A 74 0.19 19.27 17.58
CA LEU A 74 0.75 18.99 18.90
C LEU A 74 1.95 18.05 18.82
N ALA A 75 1.84 16.95 18.07
CA ALA A 75 2.95 16.00 17.87
C ALA A 75 4.17 16.66 17.23
N HIS A 76 3.98 17.49 16.19
CA HIS A 76 5.07 18.26 15.59
C HIS A 76 5.65 19.29 16.56
N GLY A 77 4.82 19.92 17.40
CA GLY A 77 5.27 20.82 18.44
C GLY A 77 6.20 20.12 19.44
N PHE A 78 5.79 18.95 19.95
CA PHE A 78 6.63 18.15 20.85
C PHE A 78 7.90 17.67 20.17
N THR A 79 7.83 17.20 18.93
CA THR A 79 9.02 16.79 18.18
C THR A 79 9.98 17.95 17.91
N ALA A 80 9.47 19.14 17.57
CA ALA A 80 10.28 20.34 17.40
C ALA A 80 10.99 20.71 18.72
N ALA A 81 10.29 20.59 19.85
CA ALA A 81 10.90 20.73 21.17
C ALA A 81 11.99 19.67 21.42
N THR A 82 11.75 18.40 21.08
CA THR A 82 12.76 17.33 21.20
C THR A 82 14.00 17.58 20.34
N ILE A 83 13.84 18.05 19.10
CA ILE A 83 14.95 18.45 18.23
C ILE A 83 15.73 19.60 18.89
N TYR A 84 15.03 20.61 19.40
CA TYR A 84 15.65 21.74 20.09
C TYR A 84 16.41 21.32 21.35
N PHE A 85 15.84 20.44 22.19
CA PHE A 85 16.50 19.95 23.40
C PHE A 85 17.74 19.11 23.09
N ASN A 86 17.68 18.25 22.06
CA ASN A 86 18.85 17.51 21.59
C ASN A 86 19.94 18.46 21.10
N ALA A 87 19.58 19.44 20.27
CA ALA A 87 20.49 20.45 19.76
C ALA A 87 21.15 21.25 20.91
N ALA A 88 20.35 21.72 21.87
CA ALA A 88 20.81 22.49 23.03
C ALA A 88 21.63 21.66 24.02
N SER A 89 21.54 20.32 23.98
CA SER A 89 22.32 19.46 24.88
C SER A 89 23.83 19.54 24.61
N ALA A 90 24.22 19.76 23.36
CA ALA A 90 25.61 19.87 22.91
C ALA A 90 26.29 21.17 23.36
N GLY A 91 25.52 22.27 23.50
CA GLY A 91 26.06 23.59 23.85
C GLY A 91 25.24 24.74 23.25
N PRO A 92 25.71 25.99 23.34
CA PRO A 92 25.06 27.12 22.68
C PRO A 92 25.07 26.95 21.15
N LEU A 93 23.90 27.04 20.51
CA LEU A 93 23.71 26.73 19.08
C LEU A 93 24.68 27.46 18.14
N LEU A 94 25.05 28.70 18.47
CA LEU A 94 25.91 29.55 17.64
C LEU A 94 27.41 29.33 17.90
N VAL A 95 27.77 28.67 19.00
CA VAL A 95 29.17 28.47 19.42
C VAL A 95 29.73 27.16 18.87
N ASP A 96 28.92 26.10 18.89
CA ASP A 96 29.26 24.81 18.27
C ASP A 96 28.13 24.36 17.32
N PRO A 97 28.11 24.87 16.08
CA PRO A 97 27.06 24.51 15.12
C PRO A 97 27.15 23.03 14.72
N THR A 98 28.34 22.43 14.72
CA THR A 98 28.55 21.05 14.30
C THR A 98 28.05 20.07 15.36
N GLY A 99 28.43 20.24 16.63
CA GLY A 99 27.93 19.40 17.71
C GLY A 99 26.41 19.50 17.87
N THR A 100 25.88 20.73 17.80
CA THR A 100 24.43 20.98 17.79
C THR A 100 23.72 20.22 16.66
N ALA A 101 24.26 20.29 15.43
CA ALA A 101 23.69 19.58 14.28
C ALA A 101 23.75 18.06 14.46
N MET A 102 24.87 17.51 14.95
CA MET A 102 25.04 16.08 15.18
C MET A 102 24.00 15.50 16.14
N HIS A 103 23.67 16.23 17.22
CA HIS A 103 22.63 15.82 18.14
C HIS A 103 21.20 16.01 17.58
N ALA A 104 20.98 16.99 16.69
CA ALA A 104 19.68 17.23 16.06
C ALA A 104 19.32 16.25 14.93
N VAL A 105 20.32 15.67 14.24
CA VAL A 105 20.10 14.79 13.08
C VAL A 105 19.26 13.56 13.45
N ILE A 106 19.51 12.96 14.61
CA ILE A 106 18.85 11.72 15.03
C ILE A 106 17.31 11.90 15.13
N PRO A 107 16.77 12.89 15.88
CA PRO A 107 15.34 13.15 15.90
C PRO A 107 14.76 13.55 14.53
N ILE A 108 15.51 14.28 13.69
CA ILE A 108 15.07 14.64 12.33
C ILE A 108 14.87 13.38 11.47
N MET A 109 15.78 12.41 11.55
CA MET A 109 15.64 11.13 10.85
C MET A 109 14.40 10.37 11.32
N PHE A 110 14.12 10.36 12.63
CA PHE A 110 12.90 9.76 13.17
C PHE A 110 11.63 10.39 12.55
N VAL A 111 11.56 11.72 12.48
CA VAL A 111 10.45 12.44 11.84
C VAL A 111 10.28 12.01 10.38
N ALA A 112 11.39 11.92 9.64
CA ALA A 112 11.35 11.53 8.23
C ALA A 112 10.77 10.12 8.05
N VAL A 113 11.17 9.15 8.89
CA VAL A 113 10.66 7.78 8.87
C VAL A 113 9.17 7.72 9.22
N VAL A 114 8.76 8.41 10.29
CA VAL A 114 7.36 8.47 10.72
C VAL A 114 6.47 9.11 9.65
N GLU A 115 6.90 10.23 9.07
CA GLU A 115 6.15 10.93 8.02
C GLU A 115 6.05 10.09 6.74
N ALA A 116 7.11 9.34 6.39
CA ALA A 116 7.06 8.39 5.29
C ALA A 116 6.05 7.25 5.55
N GLY A 117 6.07 6.66 6.75
CA GLY A 117 5.10 5.64 7.17
C GLY A 117 3.67 6.16 7.13
N ARG A 118 3.45 7.38 7.60
CA ARG A 118 2.14 8.04 7.55
C ARG A 118 1.64 8.27 6.13
N ARG A 119 2.50 8.74 5.22
CA ARG A 119 2.15 8.90 3.79
C ARG A 119 1.73 7.57 3.16
N LEU A 120 2.40 6.48 3.53
CA LEU A 120 2.03 5.15 3.08
C LEU A 120 0.65 4.74 3.60
N VAL A 121 0.38 4.92 4.90
CA VAL A 121 -0.93 4.57 5.48
C VAL A 121 -2.06 5.40 4.87
N ILE A 122 -1.88 6.72 4.70
CA ILE A 122 -2.87 7.57 4.04
C ILE A 122 -3.17 7.07 2.62
N ARG A 123 -2.12 6.71 1.87
CA ARG A 123 -2.28 6.17 0.52
C ARG A 123 -3.08 4.87 0.53
N ILE A 124 -2.76 3.94 1.43
CA ILE A 124 -3.50 2.68 1.59
C ILE A 124 -4.97 2.97 1.93
N THR A 125 -5.24 3.82 2.93
CA THR A 125 -6.62 4.16 3.33
C THR A 125 -7.41 4.83 2.21
N ARG A 126 -6.77 5.65 1.35
CA ARG A 126 -7.44 6.25 0.19
C ARG A 126 -7.78 5.23 -0.89
N ILE A 127 -6.89 4.26 -1.11
CA ILE A 127 -7.12 3.15 -2.04
C ILE A 127 -8.26 2.26 -1.53
N GLU A 128 -8.22 1.89 -0.25
CA GLU A 128 -9.28 1.09 0.41
C GLU A 128 -10.64 1.78 0.37
N ALA A 129 -10.68 3.11 0.53
CA ALA A 129 -11.91 3.89 0.46
C ALA A 129 -12.43 4.12 -0.98
N GLY A 130 -11.68 3.72 -2.02
CA GLY A 130 -12.02 4.01 -3.42
C GLY A 130 -11.96 5.49 -3.80
N ASP A 131 -11.53 6.39 -2.90
CA ASP A 131 -11.47 7.85 -3.11
C ASP A 131 -10.12 8.28 -3.71
N GLY A 132 -9.63 7.50 -4.69
CA GLY A 132 -8.43 7.78 -5.46
C GLY A 132 -8.62 8.99 -6.37
N ARG A 133 -8.76 10.19 -5.81
CA ARG A 133 -8.80 11.42 -6.59
C ARG A 133 -7.39 11.89 -6.91
N ASP A 134 -7.07 11.92 -8.19
CA ASP A 134 -5.84 12.52 -8.68
C ASP A 134 -5.94 14.04 -8.56
N GLY A 135 -4.87 14.66 -8.05
CA GLY A 135 -4.70 16.11 -8.12
C GLY A 135 -4.02 16.52 -9.42
N VAL A 136 -4.14 17.80 -9.78
CA VAL A 136 -3.33 18.38 -10.86
C VAL A 136 -1.85 18.30 -10.45
N PRO A 137 -0.96 17.72 -11.27
CA PRO A 137 0.46 17.56 -10.93
C PRO A 137 1.17 18.89 -10.65
N LEU A 138 2.09 18.88 -9.70
CA LEU A 138 2.87 20.06 -9.30
C LEU A 138 3.65 20.70 -10.47
N HIS A 139 4.20 19.88 -11.38
CA HIS A 139 4.90 20.41 -12.54
C HIS A 139 3.99 21.25 -13.44
N ARG A 140 2.69 20.92 -13.54
CA ARG A 140 1.73 21.70 -14.34
C ARG A 140 1.37 23.02 -13.65
N TRP A 141 1.31 23.04 -12.32
CA TRP A 141 1.21 24.28 -11.56
C TRP A 141 2.39 25.21 -11.80
N LEU A 142 3.60 24.67 -11.93
CA LEU A 142 4.79 25.47 -12.22
C LEU A 142 4.82 25.96 -13.69
N LEU A 143 4.54 25.07 -14.64
CA LEU A 143 4.67 25.34 -16.07
C LEU A 143 3.49 26.12 -16.65
N ALA A 144 2.29 25.95 -16.10
CA ALA A 144 1.07 26.57 -16.62
C ALA A 144 0.07 26.84 -15.47
N PRO A 145 0.39 27.75 -14.54
CA PRO A 145 -0.37 27.94 -13.30
C PRO A 145 -1.85 28.25 -13.54
N TRP A 146 -2.17 29.06 -14.56
CA TRP A 146 -3.56 29.43 -14.85
C TRP A 146 -4.35 28.26 -15.44
N ARG A 147 -3.74 27.49 -16.36
CA ARG A 147 -4.37 26.28 -16.91
C ARG A 147 -4.48 25.17 -15.86
N ALA A 148 -3.53 25.07 -14.95
CA ALA A 148 -3.59 24.17 -13.81
C ALA A 148 -4.76 24.53 -12.89
N PHE A 149 -4.96 25.84 -12.61
CA PHE A 149 -6.06 26.31 -11.80
C PHE A 149 -7.43 26.06 -12.43
N THR A 150 -7.60 26.37 -13.73
CA THR A 150 -8.87 26.11 -14.43
C THR A 150 -9.19 24.61 -14.48
N MET A 151 -8.19 23.77 -14.75
CA MET A 151 -8.32 22.30 -14.71
C MET A 151 -8.71 21.82 -13.32
N TYR A 152 -7.98 22.25 -12.28
CA TYR A 152 -8.28 21.90 -10.89
C TYR A 152 -9.71 22.30 -10.52
N ARG A 153 -10.13 23.52 -10.85
CA ARG A 153 -11.49 23.99 -10.61
C ARG A 153 -12.53 23.11 -11.32
N ARG A 154 -12.32 22.77 -12.60
CA ARG A 154 -13.22 21.89 -13.36
C ARG A 154 -13.31 20.49 -12.75
N MET A 155 -12.17 19.92 -12.36
CA MET A 155 -12.13 18.62 -11.67
C MET A 155 -12.91 18.64 -10.35
N ARG A 156 -12.77 19.70 -9.54
CA ARG A 156 -13.43 19.79 -8.23
C ARG A 156 -14.91 20.10 -8.32
N LEU A 157 -15.32 20.97 -9.25
CA LEU A 157 -16.72 21.35 -9.41
C LEU A 157 -17.56 20.24 -10.06
N ASN A 158 -17.00 19.53 -11.04
CA ASN A 158 -17.72 18.50 -11.80
C ASN A 158 -17.39 17.08 -11.32
N GLY A 159 -16.67 16.94 -10.20
CA GLY A 159 -16.39 15.63 -9.60
C GLY A 159 -15.52 14.69 -10.44
N ILE A 160 -14.68 15.21 -11.34
CA ILE A 160 -13.79 14.39 -12.18
C ILE A 160 -12.68 13.82 -11.29
N PRO A 161 -12.65 12.50 -11.04
CA PRO A 161 -11.76 11.92 -10.04
C PRO A 161 -10.33 11.76 -10.54
N SER A 162 -10.12 11.62 -11.87
CA SER A 162 -8.81 11.35 -12.44
C SER A 162 -8.27 12.51 -13.26
N TYR A 163 -6.97 12.78 -13.08
CA TYR A 163 -6.25 13.80 -13.83
C TYR A 163 -6.14 13.42 -15.30
N SER A 164 -5.86 12.14 -15.62
CA SER A 164 -5.77 11.68 -17.01
C SER A 164 -7.09 11.89 -17.74
N ARG A 165 -8.23 11.55 -17.10
CA ARG A 165 -9.57 11.82 -17.65
C ARG A 165 -9.80 13.30 -17.89
N ALA A 166 -9.40 14.16 -16.96
CA ALA A 166 -9.54 15.60 -17.10
C ALA A 166 -8.71 16.16 -18.27
N VAL A 167 -7.50 15.63 -18.48
CA VAL A 167 -6.66 15.96 -19.64
C VAL A 167 -7.31 15.48 -20.94
N SER A 168 -7.81 14.25 -21.00
CA SER A 168 -8.50 13.74 -22.20
C SER A 168 -9.69 14.63 -22.56
N LEU A 169 -10.53 14.98 -21.59
CA LEU A 169 -11.66 15.89 -21.82
C LEU A 169 -11.25 17.27 -22.35
N GLU A 170 -10.10 17.81 -21.92
CA GLU A 170 -9.55 19.07 -22.45
C GLU A 170 -9.02 18.89 -23.88
N GLN A 171 -8.32 17.77 -24.15
CA GLN A 171 -7.80 17.45 -25.47
C GLN A 171 -8.91 17.23 -26.49
N ASP A 172 -9.92 16.43 -26.14
CA ASP A 172 -11.06 16.12 -27.00
C ASP A 172 -11.79 17.41 -27.38
N LEU A 173 -12.01 18.32 -26.43
CA LEU A 173 -12.62 19.62 -26.69
C LEU A 173 -11.78 20.51 -27.58
N LEU A 174 -10.47 20.57 -27.37
CA LEU A 174 -9.56 21.36 -28.23
C LEU A 174 -9.53 20.81 -29.65
N VAL A 175 -9.44 19.48 -29.81
CA VAL A 175 -9.47 18.82 -31.11
C VAL A 175 -10.80 19.09 -31.80
N TYR A 176 -11.91 18.97 -31.07
CA TYR A 176 -13.25 19.23 -31.59
C TYR A 176 -13.41 20.68 -32.04
N GLU A 177 -12.99 21.66 -31.22
CA GLU A 177 -13.02 23.08 -31.58
C GLU A 177 -12.22 23.36 -32.85
N VAL A 178 -11.03 22.78 -32.98
CA VAL A 178 -10.17 22.95 -34.16
C VAL A 178 -10.80 22.30 -35.41
N MET A 179 -11.40 21.12 -35.28
CA MET A 179 -12.11 20.46 -36.39
C MET A 179 -13.35 21.23 -36.82
N LEU A 180 -14.10 21.77 -35.85
CA LEU A 180 -15.26 22.59 -36.13
C LEU A 180 -14.87 23.88 -36.87
N LYS A 181 -13.80 24.56 -36.45
CA LYS A 181 -13.27 25.74 -37.14
C LYS A 181 -12.71 25.43 -38.52
N ARG A 182 -12.16 24.23 -38.73
CA ARG A 182 -11.70 23.78 -40.04
C ARG A 182 -12.86 23.61 -41.03
N GLU A 183 -14.00 23.12 -40.55
CA GLU A 183 -15.18 22.83 -41.38
C GLU A 183 -16.04 24.08 -41.62
N TYR A 184 -16.24 24.92 -40.59
CA TYR A 184 -17.16 26.06 -40.63
C TYR A 184 -16.48 27.44 -40.64
N GLY A 185 -15.14 27.49 -40.53
CA GLY A 185 -14.38 28.73 -40.41
C GLY A 185 -14.17 29.18 -38.97
N ASP A 186 -13.43 30.29 -38.78
CA ASP A 186 -13.11 30.80 -37.43
C ASP A 186 -14.32 31.34 -36.67
N ASP A 187 -15.35 31.81 -37.39
CA ASP A 187 -16.60 32.29 -36.82
C ASP A 187 -17.60 31.14 -36.72
N LEU A 188 -17.89 30.73 -35.47
CA LEU A 188 -18.78 29.62 -35.16
C LEU A 188 -20.22 30.06 -34.87
N SER A 189 -20.55 31.34 -35.07
CA SER A 189 -21.88 31.88 -34.74
C SER A 189 -23.01 31.31 -35.62
N ASP A 190 -22.70 30.90 -36.85
CA ASP A 190 -23.65 30.33 -37.82
C ASP A 190 -23.75 28.79 -37.74
N VAL A 191 -23.02 28.13 -36.83
CA VAL A 191 -23.01 26.67 -36.67
C VAL A 191 -24.26 26.20 -35.93
N ALA A 192 -24.78 25.02 -36.31
CA ALA A 192 -25.92 24.40 -35.63
C ALA A 192 -25.69 24.30 -34.10
N PRO A 193 -26.66 24.70 -33.25
CA PRO A 193 -26.50 24.68 -31.80
C PRO A 193 -26.09 23.31 -31.23
N ASP A 194 -26.55 22.23 -31.86
CA ASP A 194 -26.24 20.86 -31.46
C ASP A 194 -24.75 20.50 -31.63
N LEU A 195 -24.09 21.05 -32.66
CA LEU A 195 -22.64 20.92 -32.85
C LEU A 195 -21.85 21.83 -31.91
N LEU A 196 -22.45 22.91 -31.40
CA LEU A 196 -21.82 23.75 -30.39
C LEU A 196 -21.99 23.21 -28.97
N LEU A 197 -22.82 22.18 -28.79
CA LEU A 197 -23.15 21.62 -27.49
C LEU A 197 -21.91 21.15 -26.70
N PRO A 198 -20.91 20.47 -27.29
CA PRO A 198 -19.66 20.13 -26.60
C PRO A 198 -18.94 21.33 -25.98
N LEU A 199 -18.85 22.45 -26.70
CA LEU A 199 -18.17 23.66 -26.23
C LEU A 199 -18.94 24.33 -25.08
N THR A 200 -20.27 24.34 -25.16
CA THR A 200 -21.13 24.93 -24.13
C THR A 200 -21.25 24.05 -22.89
N MET A 201 -21.28 22.72 -23.05
CA MET A 201 -21.41 21.74 -21.97
C MET A 201 -20.09 21.39 -21.30
N ALA A 202 -18.95 21.73 -21.91
CA ALA A 202 -17.62 21.59 -21.33
C ALA A 202 -17.53 22.12 -19.88
N ARG A 203 -18.21 23.24 -19.58
CA ARG A 203 -18.24 23.85 -18.24
C ARG A 203 -18.81 22.93 -17.16
N PHE A 204 -19.71 22.02 -17.54
CA PHE A 204 -20.34 21.03 -16.66
C PHE A 204 -19.58 19.71 -16.60
N GLY A 205 -18.45 19.60 -17.32
CA GLY A 205 -17.60 18.42 -17.26
C GLY A 205 -17.99 17.31 -18.23
N LEU A 206 -18.97 17.51 -19.10
CA LEU A 206 -19.32 16.56 -20.16
C LEU A 206 -18.19 16.46 -21.20
N GLY A 207 -18.04 15.25 -21.74
CA GLY A 207 -17.19 14.98 -22.91
C GLY A 207 -17.83 15.42 -24.21
N VAL A 208 -17.06 15.36 -25.31
CA VAL A 208 -17.55 15.68 -26.66
C VAL A 208 -18.64 14.72 -27.07
N ASP A 209 -18.37 13.42 -27.01
CA ASP A 209 -19.33 12.38 -27.40
C ASP A 209 -20.60 12.42 -26.55
N GLU A 210 -20.45 12.63 -25.24
CA GLU A 210 -21.57 12.72 -24.30
C GLU A 210 -22.46 13.93 -24.59
N ALA A 211 -21.85 15.09 -24.90
CA ALA A 211 -22.61 16.26 -25.30
C ALA A 211 -23.29 16.06 -26.67
N LEU A 212 -22.64 15.45 -27.65
CA LEU A 212 -23.24 15.18 -28.96
C LEU A 212 -24.37 14.15 -28.91
N ALA A 213 -24.37 13.26 -27.92
CA ALA A 213 -25.45 12.29 -27.72
C ALA A 213 -26.74 12.92 -27.17
N LEU A 214 -26.64 14.02 -26.41
CA LEU A 214 -27.81 14.62 -25.73
C LEU A 214 -28.99 14.96 -26.65
N PRO A 215 -28.80 15.60 -27.83
CA PRO A 215 -29.91 15.87 -28.75
C PRO A 215 -30.57 14.59 -29.24
N MET A 216 -29.77 13.59 -29.63
CA MET A 216 -30.28 12.29 -30.10
C MET A 216 -31.07 11.56 -29.01
N GLU A 217 -30.56 11.55 -27.77
CA GLU A 217 -31.26 10.97 -26.62
C GLU A 217 -32.57 11.71 -26.32
N ALA A 218 -32.57 13.03 -26.43
CA ALA A 218 -33.77 13.84 -26.22
C ALA A 218 -34.85 13.54 -27.28
N GLU A 219 -34.45 13.40 -28.55
CA GLU A 219 -35.33 13.00 -29.65
C GLU A 219 -35.88 11.59 -29.45
N GLU A 220 -35.03 10.63 -29.08
CA GLU A 220 -35.47 9.25 -28.81
C GLU A 220 -36.45 9.21 -27.62
N GLN A 221 -36.16 9.94 -26.54
CA GLN A 221 -37.10 10.06 -25.42
C GLN A 221 -38.40 10.75 -25.81
N ALA A 222 -38.38 11.69 -26.75
CA ALA A 222 -39.59 12.33 -27.28
C ALA A 222 -40.39 11.35 -28.14
N ARG A 223 -39.73 10.55 -29.00
CA ARG A 223 -40.36 9.49 -29.79
C ARG A 223 -41.05 8.46 -28.89
N LEU A 224 -40.34 7.95 -27.89
CA LEU A 224 -40.90 7.00 -26.92
C LEU A 224 -42.09 7.58 -26.14
N ARG A 225 -42.05 8.89 -25.80
CA ARG A 225 -43.19 9.57 -25.18
C ARG A 225 -44.38 9.64 -26.12
N ALA A 226 -44.16 9.97 -27.40
CA ALA A 226 -45.22 10.04 -28.40
C ALA A 226 -45.84 8.66 -28.67
N GLU A 227 -45.04 7.61 -28.79
CA GLU A 227 -45.52 6.22 -28.95
C GLU A 227 -46.37 5.78 -27.76
N ARG A 228 -45.95 6.10 -26.53
CA ARG A 228 -46.73 5.80 -25.31
C ARG A 228 -48.06 6.54 -25.29
N LEU A 229 -48.08 7.81 -25.70
CA LEU A 229 -49.31 8.60 -25.82
C LEU A 229 -50.25 7.99 -26.87
N GLN A 230 -49.74 7.61 -28.04
CA GLN A 230 -50.54 6.96 -29.09
C GLN A 230 -51.10 5.61 -28.63
N ALA A 231 -50.30 4.79 -27.94
CA ALA A 231 -50.76 3.52 -27.40
C ALA A 231 -51.87 3.73 -26.35
N PHE A 232 -51.71 4.72 -25.48
CA PHE A 232 -52.73 5.08 -24.50
C PHE A 232 -54.03 5.59 -25.17
N GLU A 233 -53.92 6.45 -26.17
CA GLU A 233 -55.08 6.95 -26.93
C GLU A 233 -55.81 5.81 -27.66
N ALA A 234 -55.08 4.88 -28.28
CA ALA A 234 -55.66 3.70 -28.91
C ALA A 234 -56.39 2.79 -27.90
N GLU A 235 -55.83 2.61 -26.71
CA GLU A 235 -56.48 1.86 -25.63
C GLU A 235 -57.75 2.56 -25.13
N VAL A 236 -57.72 3.89 -24.96
CA VAL A 236 -58.91 4.66 -24.55
C VAL A 236 -60.01 4.59 -25.62
N ASN A 237 -59.65 4.75 -26.89
CA ASN A 237 -60.60 4.67 -28.01
C ASN A 237 -61.22 3.28 -28.13
N SER A 238 -60.43 2.21 -28.07
CA SER A 238 -60.95 0.84 -28.10
C SER A 238 -61.92 0.56 -26.94
N ARG A 239 -61.60 1.02 -25.72
CA ARG A 239 -62.51 0.93 -24.56
C ARG A 239 -63.78 1.78 -24.73
N ALA A 240 -63.72 2.91 -25.42
CA ALA A 240 -64.89 3.73 -25.74
C ALA A 240 -65.79 3.05 -26.78
N GLU A 241 -65.20 2.48 -27.82
CA GLU A 241 -65.90 1.73 -28.87
C GLU A 241 -66.60 0.48 -28.30
N ALA A 242 -65.93 -0.27 -27.43
CA ALA A 242 -66.51 -1.42 -26.74
C ALA A 242 -67.75 -1.02 -25.91
N ARG A 243 -67.66 0.07 -25.13
CA ARG A 243 -68.79 0.60 -24.35
C ARG A 243 -69.94 1.07 -25.25
N ALA A 244 -69.63 1.71 -26.38
CA ALA A 244 -70.66 2.13 -27.34
C ALA A 244 -71.34 0.93 -28.01
N ALA A 245 -70.59 -0.12 -28.33
CA ALA A 245 -71.15 -1.36 -28.87
C ALA A 245 -72.09 -2.05 -27.85
N GLU A 246 -71.69 -2.13 -26.59
CA GLU A 246 -72.50 -2.72 -25.52
C GLU A 246 -73.78 -1.93 -25.25
N ALA A 247 -73.71 -0.59 -25.27
CA ALA A 247 -74.88 0.27 -25.17
C ALA A 247 -75.86 0.08 -26.35
N ARG A 248 -75.34 -0.07 -27.59
CA ARG A 248 -76.15 -0.38 -28.78
C ARG A 248 -76.86 -1.73 -28.64
N ILE A 249 -76.14 -2.78 -28.21
CA ILE A 249 -76.73 -4.11 -27.98
C ILE A 249 -77.85 -4.03 -26.94
N THR A 250 -77.63 -3.30 -25.84
CA THR A 250 -78.63 -3.14 -24.77
C THR A 250 -79.87 -2.40 -25.26
N ARG A 251 -79.70 -1.37 -26.09
CA ARG A 251 -80.80 -0.63 -26.70
C ARG A 251 -81.62 -1.53 -27.63
N LEU A 252 -80.97 -2.24 -28.55
CA LEU A 252 -81.63 -3.18 -29.47
C LEU A 252 -82.41 -4.26 -28.71
N ARG A 253 -81.85 -4.84 -27.64
CA ARG A 253 -82.55 -5.79 -26.77
C ARG A 253 -83.76 -5.19 -26.05
N THR A 254 -83.73 -3.90 -25.75
CA THR A 254 -84.83 -3.21 -25.10
C THR A 254 -85.93 -2.88 -26.11
N GLU A 255 -85.57 -2.38 -27.29
CA GLU A 255 -86.49 -2.16 -28.41
C GLU A 255 -87.19 -3.45 -28.84
N GLY A 256 -86.46 -4.57 -28.95
CA GLY A 256 -87.03 -5.89 -29.22
C GLY A 256 -88.02 -6.34 -28.14
N ARG A 257 -87.73 -6.11 -26.85
CA ARG A 257 -88.67 -6.41 -25.75
C ARG A 257 -89.92 -5.53 -25.79
N VAL A 258 -89.79 -4.25 -26.14
CA VAL A 258 -90.93 -3.33 -26.28
C VAL A 258 -91.80 -3.71 -27.49
N GLN A 259 -91.21 -4.10 -28.61
CA GLN A 259 -91.96 -4.61 -29.77
C GLN A 259 -92.71 -5.89 -29.43
N ALA A 260 -92.06 -6.86 -28.77
CA ALA A 260 -92.70 -8.09 -28.32
C ALA A 260 -93.93 -7.81 -27.43
N ALA A 261 -93.79 -6.91 -26.46
CA ALA A 261 -94.92 -6.47 -25.62
C ALA A 261 -96.01 -5.75 -26.43
N GLY A 262 -95.66 -5.01 -27.49
CA GLY A 262 -96.63 -4.38 -28.40
C GLY A 262 -97.45 -5.38 -29.21
N TYR A 263 -96.85 -6.50 -29.63
CA TYR A 263 -97.55 -7.60 -30.28
C TYR A 263 -98.48 -8.36 -29.32
N GLU A 264 -98.06 -8.54 -28.06
CA GLU A 264 -98.87 -9.17 -27.01
C GLU A 264 -100.11 -8.32 -26.66
N VAL A 265 -99.93 -7.01 -26.48
CA VAL A 265 -101.03 -6.06 -26.24
C VAL A 265 -101.93 -5.89 -27.47
N GLY A 266 -101.37 -5.95 -28.69
CA GLY A 266 -102.12 -5.93 -29.95
C GLY A 266 -102.98 -7.19 -30.15
N ALA A 267 -102.49 -8.36 -29.72
CA ALA A 267 -103.26 -9.60 -29.69
C ALA A 267 -104.40 -9.54 -28.64
N GLU A 268 -104.18 -8.87 -27.51
CA GLU A 268 -105.22 -8.62 -26.50
C GLU A 268 -106.24 -7.54 -26.92
N THR A 269 -105.90 -6.62 -27.84
CA THR A 269 -106.86 -5.62 -28.36
C THR A 269 -107.61 -6.05 -29.62
N ALA A 270 -107.16 -7.09 -30.34
CA ALA A 270 -107.86 -7.65 -31.50
C ALA A 270 -108.85 -8.78 -31.15
N THR A 271 -108.81 -9.33 -29.93
CA THR A 271 -109.58 -10.52 -29.52
C THR A 271 -110.86 -10.22 -28.73
N ALA A 272 -111.36 -8.99 -28.78
CA ALA A 272 -112.62 -8.61 -28.12
C ALA A 272 -113.76 -8.22 -29.09
N LYS A 273 -113.55 -8.20 -30.42
CA LYS A 273 -114.64 -7.78 -31.33
C LYS A 273 -114.53 -8.24 -32.78
N ALA A 274 -114.43 -9.54 -33.01
CA ALA A 274 -115.15 -10.24 -34.09
C ALA A 274 -114.62 -11.67 -34.24
N HIS A 275 -115.44 -12.67 -33.88
CA HIS A 275 -115.91 -13.71 -34.81
C HIS A 275 -116.39 -14.95 -34.04
N ALA A 276 -117.60 -14.81 -33.47
CA ALA A 276 -118.59 -15.85 -33.61
C ALA A 276 -119.07 -15.85 -35.07
N HIS A 277 -119.14 -17.05 -35.67
CA HIS A 277 -119.74 -17.36 -36.98
C HIS A 277 -118.85 -17.40 -38.24
N ALA A 278 -117.75 -18.17 -38.20
CA ALA A 278 -117.22 -18.86 -39.40
C ALA A 278 -116.30 -20.06 -39.07
N ARG A 279 -116.64 -20.84 -38.02
CA ARG A 279 -116.10 -22.20 -37.85
C ARG A 279 -117.16 -23.12 -38.46
N THR A 280 -116.93 -23.74 -39.61
CA THR A 280 -116.58 -25.18 -39.62
C THR A 280 -115.92 -25.70 -40.91
N VAL A 281 -115.41 -24.86 -41.82
CA VAL A 281 -114.70 -25.36 -43.03
C VAL A 281 -113.29 -24.78 -43.25
N ALA A 282 -112.90 -23.70 -42.56
CA ALA A 282 -111.53 -23.14 -42.65
C ALA A 282 -110.52 -23.82 -41.68
N ALA A 283 -111.00 -24.42 -40.59
CA ALA A 283 -110.17 -24.92 -39.48
C ALA A 283 -109.29 -26.14 -39.81
N GLY A 284 -109.54 -26.85 -40.91
CA GLY A 284 -108.73 -28.01 -41.33
C GLY A 284 -107.57 -27.66 -42.26
N ARG A 285 -107.69 -26.60 -43.07
CA ARG A 285 -106.63 -26.17 -44.02
C ARG A 285 -105.72 -25.09 -43.44
N GLU A 286 -106.20 -24.27 -42.50
CA GLU A 286 -105.37 -23.30 -41.77
C GLU A 286 -104.48 -23.96 -40.71
N ALA A 287 -104.93 -25.04 -40.06
CA ALA A 287 -104.10 -25.81 -39.14
C ALA A 287 -102.93 -26.51 -39.87
N GLU A 288 -103.17 -27.18 -41.01
CA GLU A 288 -102.10 -27.80 -41.81
C GLU A 288 -101.18 -26.80 -42.53
N ALA A 289 -101.64 -25.56 -42.78
CA ALA A 289 -100.83 -24.51 -43.39
C ALA A 289 -100.01 -23.74 -42.34
N ALA A 290 -100.58 -23.50 -41.15
CA ALA A 290 -99.87 -22.94 -40.00
C ALA A 290 -98.81 -23.91 -39.47
N GLU A 291 -99.14 -25.21 -39.37
CA GLU A 291 -98.18 -26.23 -38.92
C GLU A 291 -97.02 -26.42 -39.91
N ARG A 292 -97.27 -26.28 -41.24
CA ARG A 292 -96.22 -26.30 -42.26
C ARG A 292 -95.36 -25.03 -42.29
N LEU A 293 -95.93 -23.86 -41.99
CA LEU A 293 -95.18 -22.61 -41.86
C LEU A 293 -94.34 -22.61 -40.58
N ASP A 294 -94.90 -23.03 -39.45
CA ASP A 294 -94.15 -23.20 -38.18
C ASP A 294 -93.03 -24.22 -38.34
N GLN A 295 -93.27 -25.34 -39.04
CA GLN A 295 -92.20 -26.31 -39.34
C GLN A 295 -91.14 -25.73 -40.28
N ALA A 296 -91.52 -24.96 -41.31
CA ALA A 296 -90.57 -24.32 -42.22
C ALA A 296 -89.75 -23.22 -41.52
N GLU A 297 -90.39 -22.43 -40.66
CA GLU A 297 -89.76 -21.37 -39.88
C GLU A 297 -88.84 -21.95 -38.79
N ALA A 298 -89.23 -23.06 -38.15
CA ALA A 298 -88.38 -23.81 -37.25
C ALA A 298 -87.17 -24.44 -37.96
N VAL A 299 -87.33 -24.96 -39.18
CA VAL A 299 -86.21 -25.49 -39.98
C VAL A 299 -85.26 -24.38 -40.43
N MET A 300 -85.78 -23.22 -40.84
CA MET A 300 -84.95 -22.07 -41.21
C MET A 300 -84.23 -21.47 -39.99
N ALA A 301 -84.90 -21.36 -38.85
CA ALA A 301 -84.30 -20.91 -37.60
C ALA A 301 -83.22 -21.88 -37.08
N ALA A 302 -83.46 -23.19 -37.23
CA ALA A 302 -82.46 -24.22 -36.92
C ALA A 302 -81.25 -24.11 -37.87
N ALA A 303 -81.47 -23.90 -39.16
CA ALA A 303 -80.40 -23.72 -40.14
C ALA A 303 -79.56 -22.46 -39.89
N THR A 304 -80.17 -21.33 -39.52
CA THR A 304 -79.45 -20.10 -39.15
C THR A 304 -78.67 -20.27 -37.85
N ALA A 305 -79.26 -20.92 -36.84
CA ALA A 305 -78.58 -21.21 -35.58
C ALA A 305 -77.37 -22.15 -35.78
N GLU A 306 -77.48 -23.12 -36.70
CA GLU A 306 -76.39 -24.02 -37.04
C GLU A 306 -75.27 -23.30 -37.81
N GLN A 307 -75.60 -22.37 -38.70
CA GLN A 307 -74.62 -21.49 -39.36
C GLN A 307 -73.89 -20.57 -38.37
N GLU A 308 -74.62 -19.89 -37.48
CA GLU A 308 -74.02 -19.03 -36.45
C GLU A 308 -73.12 -19.83 -35.50
N ALA A 309 -73.53 -21.05 -35.13
CA ALA A 309 -72.72 -21.96 -34.32
C ALA A 309 -71.47 -22.43 -35.08
N ALA A 310 -71.55 -22.67 -36.40
CA ALA A 310 -70.40 -23.01 -37.22
C ALA A 310 -69.41 -21.85 -37.36
N GLU A 311 -69.89 -20.63 -37.58
CA GLU A 311 -69.06 -19.41 -37.64
C GLU A 311 -68.43 -19.07 -36.28
N ALA A 312 -69.15 -19.30 -35.18
CA ALA A 312 -68.61 -19.14 -33.83
C ALA A 312 -67.48 -20.14 -33.56
N ARG A 313 -67.62 -21.40 -34.00
CA ARG A 313 -66.56 -22.43 -33.89
C ARG A 313 -65.34 -22.09 -34.75
N GLN A 314 -65.54 -21.56 -35.96
CA GLN A 314 -64.43 -21.13 -36.82
C GLN A 314 -63.64 -19.97 -36.21
N ARG A 315 -64.34 -18.94 -35.70
CA ARG A 315 -63.69 -17.83 -35.00
C ARG A 315 -62.95 -18.30 -33.76
N ALA A 316 -63.54 -19.16 -32.94
CA ALA A 316 -62.86 -19.75 -31.78
C ALA A 316 -61.58 -20.50 -32.21
N ALA A 317 -61.65 -21.33 -33.25
CA ALA A 317 -60.49 -22.06 -33.77
C ALA A 317 -59.38 -21.13 -34.32
N GLU A 318 -59.72 -20.02 -34.99
CA GLU A 318 -58.75 -19.02 -35.42
C GLU A 318 -58.12 -18.27 -34.24
N THR A 319 -58.90 -17.98 -33.20
CA THR A 319 -58.40 -17.35 -31.98
C THR A 319 -57.43 -18.28 -31.24
N ASP A 320 -57.77 -19.56 -31.14
CA ASP A 320 -56.90 -20.59 -30.53
C ASP A 320 -55.61 -20.78 -31.34
N ARG A 321 -55.69 -20.73 -32.67
CA ARG A 321 -54.51 -20.84 -33.55
C ARG A 321 -53.58 -19.65 -33.39
N THR A 322 -54.10 -18.43 -33.40
CA THR A 322 -53.30 -17.21 -33.20
C THR A 322 -52.69 -17.16 -31.80
N ALA A 323 -53.43 -17.59 -30.77
CA ALA A 323 -52.88 -17.77 -29.42
C ALA A 323 -51.72 -18.79 -29.41
N ALA A 324 -51.87 -19.94 -30.08
CA ALA A 324 -50.80 -20.93 -30.18
C ALA A 324 -49.57 -20.42 -30.94
N GLU A 325 -49.74 -19.67 -32.03
CA GLU A 325 -48.65 -19.07 -32.81
C GLU A 325 -47.88 -18.01 -32.00
N THR A 326 -48.58 -17.18 -31.23
CA THR A 326 -47.94 -16.18 -30.35
C THR A 326 -47.19 -16.84 -29.18
N GLU A 327 -47.72 -17.92 -28.62
CA GLU A 327 -47.05 -18.67 -27.56
C GLU A 327 -45.79 -19.37 -28.08
N GLN A 328 -45.81 -19.91 -29.30
CA GLN A 328 -44.64 -20.49 -29.96
C GLN A 328 -43.56 -19.44 -30.22
N ALA A 329 -43.93 -18.26 -30.74
CA ALA A 329 -43.00 -17.16 -30.94
C ALA A 329 -42.35 -16.72 -29.61
N ALA A 330 -43.15 -16.58 -28.55
CA ALA A 330 -42.64 -16.25 -27.22
C ALA A 330 -41.74 -17.35 -26.64
N ALA A 331 -42.01 -18.62 -26.94
CA ALA A 331 -41.17 -19.75 -26.54
C ALA A 331 -39.83 -19.76 -27.29
N GLU A 332 -39.83 -19.41 -28.58
CA GLU A 332 -38.61 -19.31 -29.38
C GLU A 332 -37.73 -18.13 -28.92
N THR A 333 -38.32 -16.96 -28.65
CA THR A 333 -37.57 -15.82 -28.09
C THR A 333 -36.95 -16.17 -26.74
N ARG A 334 -37.68 -16.87 -25.86
CA ARG A 334 -37.15 -17.36 -24.57
C ARG A 334 -36.00 -18.35 -24.75
N ARG A 335 -36.07 -19.24 -25.75
CA ARG A 335 -34.97 -20.18 -26.06
C ARG A 335 -33.72 -19.45 -26.54
N ARG A 336 -33.87 -18.50 -27.47
CA ARG A 336 -32.74 -17.71 -27.98
C ARG A 336 -32.09 -16.88 -26.87
N ALA A 337 -32.88 -16.24 -26.01
CA ALA A 337 -32.36 -15.52 -24.85
C ALA A 337 -31.59 -16.45 -23.90
N ALA A 338 -32.15 -17.62 -23.59
CA ALA A 338 -31.48 -18.62 -22.74
C ALA A 338 -30.21 -19.20 -23.37
N GLU A 339 -30.10 -19.23 -24.71
CA GLU A 339 -28.90 -19.65 -25.42
C GLU A 339 -27.82 -18.57 -25.36
N THR A 340 -28.17 -17.30 -25.60
CA THR A 340 -27.25 -16.16 -25.41
C THR A 340 -26.74 -16.07 -23.97
N ASP A 341 -27.61 -16.27 -22.98
CA ASP A 341 -27.22 -16.26 -21.56
C ASP A 341 -26.25 -17.41 -21.24
N ARG A 342 -26.43 -18.60 -21.84
CA ARG A 342 -25.51 -19.73 -21.67
C ARG A 342 -24.17 -19.48 -22.33
N GLU A 343 -24.14 -18.89 -23.51
CA GLU A 343 -22.90 -18.52 -24.20
C GLU A 343 -22.13 -17.45 -23.41
N ALA A 344 -22.83 -16.42 -22.91
CA ALA A 344 -22.24 -15.41 -22.04
C ALA A 344 -21.65 -16.04 -20.76
N ALA A 345 -22.42 -16.93 -20.10
CA ALA A 345 -21.94 -17.64 -18.91
C ALA A 345 -20.75 -18.58 -19.21
N ALA A 346 -20.69 -19.18 -20.39
CA ALA A 346 -19.56 -20.00 -20.81
C ALA A 346 -18.28 -19.15 -21.00
N VAL A 347 -18.40 -17.98 -21.64
CA VAL A 347 -17.28 -17.03 -21.81
C VAL A 347 -16.78 -16.49 -20.48
N GLU A 348 -17.67 -16.22 -19.52
CA GLU A 348 -17.26 -15.78 -18.18
C GLU A 348 -16.54 -16.89 -17.41
N ARG A 349 -16.99 -18.16 -17.53
CA ARG A 349 -16.28 -19.29 -16.92
C ARG A 349 -14.88 -19.46 -17.48
N THR A 350 -14.71 -19.39 -18.81
CA THR A 350 -13.37 -19.51 -19.41
C THR A 350 -12.45 -18.36 -18.97
N ARG A 351 -12.98 -17.14 -18.84
CA ARG A 351 -12.20 -16.01 -18.31
C ARG A 351 -11.80 -16.23 -16.85
N ALA A 352 -12.70 -16.74 -16.02
CA ALA A 352 -12.40 -17.05 -14.62
C ALA A 352 -11.32 -18.15 -14.51
N GLU A 353 -11.39 -19.20 -15.33
CA GLU A 353 -10.38 -20.25 -15.39
C GLU A 353 -9.00 -19.72 -15.86
N ASP A 354 -8.99 -18.83 -16.86
CA ASP A 354 -7.76 -18.17 -17.33
C ASP A 354 -7.15 -17.25 -16.26
N ASP A 355 -7.99 -16.52 -15.52
CA ASP A 355 -7.56 -15.65 -14.43
C ASP A 355 -6.98 -16.47 -13.26
N GLU A 356 -7.63 -17.57 -12.87
CA GLU A 356 -7.12 -18.51 -11.87
C GLU A 356 -5.79 -19.14 -12.30
N ALA A 357 -5.66 -19.54 -13.56
CA ALA A 357 -4.41 -20.07 -14.11
C ALA A 357 -3.29 -19.01 -14.11
N ALA A 358 -3.61 -17.77 -14.46
CA ALA A 358 -2.67 -16.65 -14.41
C ALA A 358 -2.23 -16.34 -12.98
N GLU A 359 -3.13 -16.44 -11.99
CA GLU A 359 -2.82 -16.26 -10.58
C GLU A 359 -1.91 -17.38 -10.06
N GLN A 360 -2.19 -18.65 -10.40
CA GLN A 360 -1.30 -19.76 -10.04
C GLN A 360 0.11 -19.59 -10.61
N VAL A 361 0.24 -19.13 -11.86
CA VAL A 361 1.55 -18.84 -12.47
C VAL A 361 2.27 -17.71 -11.72
N ARG A 362 1.54 -16.67 -11.28
CA ARG A 362 2.12 -15.58 -10.47
C ARG A 362 2.60 -16.08 -9.10
N LEU A 363 1.83 -16.93 -8.44
CA LEU A 363 2.19 -17.52 -7.15
C LEU A 363 3.45 -18.38 -7.28
N ARG A 364 3.51 -19.28 -8.27
CA ARG A 364 4.72 -20.09 -8.52
C ARG A 364 5.94 -19.23 -8.82
N ARG A 365 5.80 -18.16 -9.61
CA ARG A 365 6.89 -17.20 -9.86
C ARG A 365 7.32 -16.46 -8.60
N ALA A 366 6.39 -16.13 -7.71
CA ALA A 366 6.70 -15.49 -6.44
C ALA A 366 7.44 -16.45 -5.49
N GLU A 367 7.03 -17.72 -5.44
CA GLU A 367 7.70 -18.76 -4.66
C GLU A 367 9.12 -19.03 -5.18
N THR A 368 9.32 -19.15 -6.50
CA THR A 368 10.65 -19.35 -7.07
C THR A 368 11.55 -18.13 -6.85
N ALA A 369 11.01 -16.92 -6.95
CA ALA A 369 11.75 -15.69 -6.63
C ALA A 369 12.13 -15.61 -5.14
N LYS A 370 11.24 -16.05 -4.25
CA LYS A 370 11.52 -16.12 -2.81
C LYS A 370 12.64 -17.12 -2.52
N ALA A 371 12.57 -18.32 -3.07
CA ALA A 371 13.61 -19.34 -2.90
C ALA A 371 14.97 -18.87 -3.45
N ALA A 372 14.97 -18.16 -4.59
CA ALA A 372 16.20 -17.57 -5.13
C ALA A 372 16.79 -16.49 -4.21
N ALA A 373 15.96 -15.64 -3.61
CA ALA A 373 16.40 -14.62 -2.67
C ALA A 373 16.98 -15.23 -1.37
N GLU A 374 16.33 -16.26 -0.82
CA GLU A 374 16.84 -16.99 0.35
C GLU A 374 18.19 -17.66 0.06
N ALA A 375 18.37 -18.24 -1.14
CA ALA A 375 19.65 -18.80 -1.55
C ALA A 375 20.75 -17.74 -1.71
N GLU A 376 20.42 -16.55 -2.21
CA GLU A 376 21.36 -15.43 -2.33
C GLU A 376 21.78 -14.89 -0.96
N GLU A 377 20.83 -14.77 -0.03
CA GLU A 377 21.10 -14.35 1.36
C GLU A 377 22.02 -15.34 2.07
N ALA A 378 21.73 -16.65 1.97
CA ALA A 378 22.59 -17.69 2.52
C ALA A 378 24.01 -17.67 1.92
N ALA A 379 24.13 -17.42 0.61
CA ALA A 379 25.43 -17.29 -0.06
C ALA A 379 26.17 -16.02 0.38
N ALA A 380 25.47 -14.90 0.62
CA ALA A 380 26.06 -13.67 1.12
C ALA A 380 26.54 -13.82 2.57
N GLU A 381 25.77 -14.50 3.42
CA GLU A 381 26.16 -14.80 4.80
C GLU A 381 27.38 -15.72 4.85
N ALA A 382 27.43 -16.76 4.02
CA ALA A 382 28.59 -17.64 3.89
C ALA A 382 29.85 -16.86 3.46
N ARG A 383 29.72 -15.91 2.53
CA ARG A 383 30.83 -15.02 2.13
C ARG A 383 31.30 -14.12 3.27
N ARG A 384 30.38 -13.58 4.08
CA ARG A 384 30.74 -12.77 5.26
C ARG A 384 31.51 -13.60 6.30
N ARG A 385 31.03 -14.80 6.60
CA ARG A 385 31.71 -15.73 7.53
C ARG A 385 33.10 -16.11 7.02
N GLY A 386 33.26 -16.34 5.72
CA GLY A 386 34.57 -16.56 5.10
C GLY A 386 35.51 -15.36 5.27
N ALA A 387 35.03 -14.15 4.97
CA ALA A 387 35.83 -12.94 5.10
C ALA A 387 36.21 -12.60 6.55
N GLU A 388 35.36 -12.95 7.53
CA GLU A 388 35.66 -12.81 8.95
C GLU A 388 36.74 -13.80 9.38
N ALA A 389 36.61 -15.07 9.00
CA ALA A 389 37.64 -16.09 9.26
C ALA A 389 39.00 -15.71 8.63
N ASP A 390 39.02 -15.15 7.43
CA ASP A 390 40.25 -14.66 6.78
C ASP A 390 40.89 -13.50 7.56
N ARG A 391 40.08 -12.59 8.09
CA ARG A 391 40.57 -11.47 8.93
C ARG A 391 41.14 -11.97 10.24
N ASP A 392 40.48 -12.92 10.88
CA ASP A 392 40.96 -13.51 12.13
C ASP A 392 42.27 -14.27 11.92
N ALA A 393 42.37 -15.04 10.83
CA ALA A 393 43.60 -15.70 10.44
C ALA A 393 44.74 -14.69 10.14
N ALA A 394 44.44 -13.58 9.47
CA ALA A 394 45.41 -12.52 9.21
C ALA A 394 45.86 -11.82 10.50
N ASN A 395 44.95 -11.57 11.44
CA ASN A 395 45.27 -10.99 12.74
C ASN A 395 46.12 -11.95 13.59
N ALA A 396 45.79 -13.24 13.63
CA ALA A 396 46.58 -14.24 14.32
C ALA A 396 48.02 -14.30 13.78
N LYS A 397 48.20 -14.26 12.45
CA LYS A 397 49.54 -14.18 11.83
C LYS A 397 50.30 -12.91 12.20
N ARG A 398 49.62 -11.76 12.31
CA ARG A 398 50.24 -10.50 12.72
C ARG A 398 50.70 -10.54 14.17
N VAL A 399 49.89 -11.10 15.06
CA VAL A 399 50.25 -11.28 16.48
C VAL A 399 51.46 -12.21 16.59
N GLN A 400 51.43 -13.35 15.91
CA GLN A 400 52.57 -14.28 15.90
C GLN A 400 53.86 -13.60 15.40
N ALA A 401 53.79 -12.84 14.30
CA ALA A 401 54.95 -12.12 13.78
C ALA A 401 55.47 -11.05 14.76
N ALA A 402 54.57 -10.36 15.48
CA ALA A 402 54.96 -9.39 16.50
C ALA A 402 55.64 -10.07 17.70
N ASP A 403 55.13 -11.23 18.13
CA ASP A 403 55.74 -12.02 19.21
C ASP A 403 57.12 -12.54 18.82
N GLU A 404 57.30 -13.01 17.57
CA GLU A 404 58.59 -13.42 17.03
C GLU A 404 59.60 -12.26 16.99
N GLN A 405 59.17 -11.07 16.53
CA GLN A 405 59.99 -9.86 16.54
C GLN A 405 60.38 -9.43 17.96
N ALA A 406 59.45 -9.48 18.91
CA ALA A 406 59.72 -9.16 20.31
C ALA A 406 60.73 -10.15 20.92
N ALA A 407 60.61 -11.45 20.61
CA ALA A 407 61.54 -12.47 21.07
C ALA A 407 62.94 -12.27 20.47
N GLU A 408 63.04 -11.88 19.19
CA GLU A 408 64.32 -11.58 18.54
C GLU A 408 64.97 -10.32 19.13
N ALA A 409 64.20 -9.25 19.33
CA ALA A 409 64.68 -8.03 19.98
C ALA A 409 65.17 -8.31 21.42
N ALA A 410 64.47 -9.16 22.18
CA ALA A 410 64.91 -9.57 23.51
C ALA A 410 66.22 -10.37 23.47
N ARG A 411 66.42 -11.24 22.47
CA ARG A 411 67.68 -11.98 22.27
C ARG A 411 68.83 -11.05 21.92
N GLN A 412 68.61 -10.08 21.02
CA GLN A 412 69.60 -9.07 20.65
C GLN A 412 69.98 -8.22 21.86
N GLY A 413 69.01 -7.69 22.60
CA GLY A 413 69.26 -6.92 23.82
C GLY A 413 70.02 -7.72 24.89
N ALA A 414 69.74 -9.03 25.02
CA ALA A 414 70.49 -9.90 25.92
C ALA A 414 71.93 -10.16 25.43
N ALA A 415 72.16 -10.26 24.12
CA ALA A 415 73.49 -10.40 23.54
C ALA A 415 74.33 -9.13 23.74
N GLU A 416 73.76 -7.96 23.43
CA GLU A 416 74.41 -6.65 23.65
C GLU A 416 74.71 -6.40 25.14
N ALA A 417 73.83 -6.83 26.05
CA ALA A 417 74.08 -6.75 27.48
C ALA A 417 75.29 -7.60 27.89
N ARG A 418 75.40 -8.84 27.38
CA ARG A 418 76.56 -9.72 27.64
C ARG A 418 77.86 -9.15 27.09
N GLU A 419 77.82 -8.58 25.88
CA GLU A 419 78.98 -7.92 25.27
C GLU A 419 79.45 -6.73 26.13
N ARG A 420 78.55 -5.84 26.54
CA ARG A 420 78.88 -4.74 27.46
C ARG A 420 79.44 -5.22 28.79
N THR A 421 78.92 -6.31 29.35
CA THR A 421 79.47 -6.90 30.57
C THR A 421 80.89 -7.45 30.34
N ALA A 422 81.15 -8.09 29.20
CA ALA A 422 82.47 -8.61 28.87
C ALA A 422 83.49 -7.49 28.63
N GLU A 423 83.11 -6.41 27.94
CA GLU A 423 83.95 -5.22 27.74
C GLU A 423 84.28 -4.54 29.07
N ALA A 424 83.28 -4.37 29.95
CA ALA A 424 83.50 -3.80 31.28
C ALA A 424 84.46 -4.64 32.13
N GLU A 425 84.38 -5.97 32.03
CA GLU A 425 85.30 -6.87 32.74
C GLU A 425 86.73 -6.77 32.18
N LEU A 426 86.88 -6.68 30.86
CA LEU A 426 88.19 -6.50 30.22
C LEU A 426 88.85 -5.18 30.66
N HIS A 427 88.11 -4.07 30.64
CA HIS A 427 88.61 -2.79 31.14
C HIS A 427 88.94 -2.81 32.63
N ALA A 428 88.18 -3.55 33.45
CA ALA A 428 88.50 -3.73 34.86
C ALA A 428 89.83 -4.47 35.05
N VAL A 429 90.09 -5.53 34.26
CA VAL A 429 91.36 -6.26 34.29
C VAL A 429 92.54 -5.36 33.87
N GLU A 430 92.38 -4.59 32.79
CA GLU A 430 93.41 -3.62 32.34
C GLU A 430 93.75 -2.59 33.43
N ALA A 431 92.73 -2.06 34.13
CA ALA A 431 92.92 -1.12 35.23
C ALA A 431 93.65 -1.77 36.44
N GLU A 432 93.36 -3.04 36.74
CA GLU A 432 94.04 -3.79 37.81
C GLU A 432 95.52 -4.06 37.47
N ASP A 433 95.83 -4.32 36.20
CA ASP A 433 97.20 -4.47 35.70
C ASP A 433 97.97 -3.15 35.79
N ALA A 434 97.37 -2.03 35.37
CA ALA A 434 97.96 -0.70 35.50
C ALA A 434 98.25 -0.34 36.98
N ALA A 435 97.36 -0.72 37.90
CA ALA A 435 97.50 -0.50 39.33
C ALA A 435 98.46 -1.46 40.05
N LYS A 436 99.03 -2.46 39.36
CA LYS A 436 99.97 -3.46 39.91
C LYS A 436 99.45 -4.17 41.16
N LEU A 437 98.16 -4.50 41.18
CA LEU A 437 97.51 -5.14 42.34
C LEU A 437 98.00 -6.58 42.56
N THR A 438 98.05 -6.99 43.84
CA THR A 438 98.38 -8.36 44.23
C THR A 438 97.28 -9.35 43.81
N PRO A 439 97.59 -10.65 43.64
CA PRO A 439 96.59 -11.67 43.26
C PRO A 439 95.38 -11.72 44.20
N ALA A 440 95.61 -11.53 45.50
CA ALA A 440 94.56 -11.45 46.52
C ALA A 440 93.61 -10.26 46.30
N ALA A 441 94.16 -9.07 46.03
CA ALA A 441 93.37 -7.86 45.80
C ALA A 441 92.56 -7.92 44.49
N ARG A 442 93.10 -8.56 43.45
CA ARG A 442 92.37 -8.85 42.19
C ARG A 442 91.18 -9.78 42.42
N ALA A 443 91.39 -10.86 43.18
CA ALA A 443 90.33 -11.79 43.54
C ALA A 443 89.19 -11.11 44.31
N THR A 444 89.51 -10.23 45.27
CA THR A 444 88.51 -9.46 46.03
C THR A 444 87.72 -8.49 45.13
N ARG A 445 88.38 -7.80 44.19
CA ARG A 445 87.71 -6.90 43.23
C ARG A 445 86.83 -7.65 42.22
N LYS A 446 87.27 -8.82 41.75
CA LYS A 446 86.46 -9.70 40.89
C LYS A 446 85.18 -10.13 41.61
N VAL A 447 85.26 -10.50 42.88
CA VAL A 447 84.08 -10.85 43.69
C VAL A 447 83.18 -9.63 43.92
N ALA A 448 83.75 -8.45 44.14
CA ALA A 448 82.97 -7.21 44.24
C ALA A 448 82.17 -6.91 42.96
N ARG A 449 82.77 -7.13 41.77
CA ARG A 449 82.08 -7.00 40.49
C ARG A 449 80.96 -8.02 40.32
N MET A 450 81.20 -9.29 40.71
CA MET A 450 80.16 -10.33 40.68
C MET A 450 78.94 -9.93 41.54
N ILE A 451 79.17 -9.39 42.74
CA ILE A 451 78.12 -8.92 43.65
C ILE A 451 77.34 -7.72 43.08
N LEU A 452 78.03 -6.80 42.39
CA LEU A 452 77.38 -5.64 41.77
C LEU A 452 76.59 -6.01 40.51
N ALA A 453 77.03 -7.01 39.74
CA ALA A 453 76.38 -7.47 38.52
C ALA A 453 75.06 -8.22 38.77
N ASP A 454 74.95 -8.92 39.90
CA ASP A 454 73.78 -9.74 40.25
C ASP A 454 72.64 -8.93 40.93
N GLY A 455 72.80 -7.60 41.04
CA GLY A 455 71.65 -6.68 41.05
C GLY A 455 71.18 -6.13 42.39
N ALA A 456 72.09 -5.77 43.32
CA ALA A 456 71.83 -4.74 44.35
C ALA A 456 73.05 -4.41 45.24
N GLY A 457 74.24 -4.97 44.99
CA GLY A 457 75.35 -4.86 45.94
C GLY A 457 75.14 -5.69 47.22
N ASN A 458 74.17 -6.62 47.21
CA ASN A 458 73.96 -7.56 48.30
C ASN A 458 74.98 -8.71 48.20
N PRO A 459 75.92 -8.86 49.16
CA PRO A 459 76.92 -9.91 49.10
C PRO A 459 76.34 -11.33 49.07
N GLU A 460 75.12 -11.53 49.59
CA GLU A 460 74.46 -12.84 49.61
C GLU A 460 73.81 -13.23 48.28
N SER A 461 73.77 -12.34 47.29
CA SER A 461 73.20 -12.67 45.97
C SER A 461 74.09 -13.65 45.20
N VAL A 462 75.41 -13.56 45.37
CA VAL A 462 76.38 -14.48 44.79
C VAL A 462 76.73 -15.58 45.78
N THR A 463 76.45 -16.82 45.41
CA THR A 463 76.70 -17.97 46.29
C THR A 463 78.20 -18.20 46.51
N LEU A 464 78.56 -18.72 47.69
CA LEU A 464 79.95 -19.08 48.01
C LEU A 464 80.51 -20.11 47.02
N GLN A 465 79.66 -21.00 46.51
CA GLN A 465 80.04 -21.98 45.51
C GLN A 465 80.41 -21.30 44.17
N THR A 466 79.60 -20.34 43.71
CA THR A 466 79.89 -19.54 42.51
C THR A 466 81.21 -18.78 42.63
N ILE A 467 81.50 -18.21 43.81
CA ILE A 467 82.76 -17.50 44.07
C ILE A 467 83.94 -18.46 44.10
N ALA A 468 83.79 -19.62 44.76
CA ALA A 468 84.81 -20.66 44.83
C ALA A 468 85.18 -21.19 43.44
N GLU A 469 84.18 -21.48 42.61
CA GLU A 469 84.37 -21.94 41.22
C GLU A 469 84.99 -20.84 40.33
N ALA A 470 84.55 -19.58 40.47
CA ALA A 470 85.06 -18.47 39.65
C ALA A 470 86.51 -18.05 39.97
N LEU A 471 86.99 -18.38 41.16
CA LEU A 471 88.35 -18.08 41.62
C LEU A 471 89.25 -19.32 41.72
N ASP A 472 88.70 -20.52 41.55
CA ASP A 472 89.36 -21.81 41.79
C ASP A 472 89.98 -21.91 43.21
N VAL A 473 89.14 -21.65 44.23
CA VAL A 473 89.56 -21.63 45.65
C VAL A 473 88.62 -22.41 46.56
N SER A 474 89.05 -22.69 47.79
CA SER A 474 88.21 -23.34 48.78
C SER A 474 87.01 -22.47 49.20
N LEU A 475 85.92 -23.09 49.68
CA LEU A 475 84.76 -22.38 50.22
C LEU A 475 85.10 -21.43 51.38
N ALA A 476 86.10 -21.77 52.20
CA ALA A 476 86.59 -20.90 53.27
C ALA A 476 87.23 -19.63 52.70
N THR A 477 88.07 -19.77 51.66
CA THR A 477 88.68 -18.63 50.95
C THR A 477 87.62 -17.80 50.22
N ALA A 478 86.62 -18.43 49.61
CA ALA A 478 85.52 -17.73 48.95
C ALA A 478 84.69 -16.89 49.92
N SER A 479 84.40 -17.42 51.13
CA SER A 479 83.71 -16.69 52.20
C SER A 479 84.49 -15.47 52.68
N GLN A 480 85.81 -15.62 52.85
CA GLN A 480 86.68 -14.51 53.18
C GLN A 480 86.68 -13.44 52.08
N ARG A 481 86.84 -13.83 50.81
CA ARG A 481 86.84 -12.90 49.67
C ARG A 481 85.51 -12.17 49.50
N ARG A 482 84.37 -12.84 49.75
CA ARG A 482 83.04 -12.22 49.75
C ARG A 482 82.90 -11.12 50.81
N SER A 483 83.45 -11.36 52.00
CA SER A 483 83.44 -10.39 53.10
C SER A 483 84.31 -9.17 52.79
N GLU A 484 85.54 -9.41 52.30
CA GLU A 484 86.44 -8.33 51.86
C GLU A 484 85.86 -7.54 50.68
N ALA A 485 85.15 -8.20 49.76
CA ALA A 485 84.50 -7.56 48.63
C ALA A 485 83.30 -6.70 49.06
N ALA A 486 82.51 -7.17 50.03
CA ALA A 486 81.40 -6.41 50.60
C ALA A 486 81.90 -5.12 51.29
N GLU A 487 82.98 -5.22 52.05
CA GLU A 487 83.64 -4.07 52.67
C GLU A 487 84.19 -3.10 51.61
N LEU A 488 84.79 -3.64 50.54
CA LEU A 488 85.29 -2.84 49.43
C LEU A 488 84.17 -2.07 48.72
N ILE A 489 83.02 -2.70 48.47
CA ILE A 489 81.84 -2.02 47.91
C ILE A 489 81.34 -0.94 48.87
N ALA A 490 81.24 -1.25 50.17
CA ALA A 490 80.82 -0.29 51.19
C ALA A 490 81.78 0.92 51.31
N SER A 491 83.06 0.72 51.00
CA SER A 491 84.07 1.79 50.93
C SER A 491 84.01 2.65 49.67
N GLY A 492 83.04 2.40 48.77
CA GLY A 492 82.80 3.20 47.57
C GLY A 492 83.43 2.64 46.28
N TYR A 493 83.79 1.36 46.24
CA TYR A 493 84.29 0.75 45.00
C TYR A 493 83.21 0.69 43.93
N HIS A 494 83.48 1.35 42.81
CA HIS A 494 82.70 1.25 41.57
C HIS A 494 83.61 0.86 40.41
N PRO A 495 83.31 -0.20 39.65
CA PRO A 495 84.16 -0.69 38.58
C PRO A 495 84.36 0.34 37.44
N ALA A 496 83.41 1.26 37.25
CA ALA A 496 83.47 2.31 36.21
C ALA A 496 84.14 3.63 36.65
N ALA A 497 84.59 3.76 37.91
CA ALA A 497 85.16 5.03 38.41
C ALA A 497 86.66 5.21 38.06
N SER A 498 87.29 4.26 37.36
CA SER A 498 88.72 4.29 37.03
C SER A 498 89.07 5.05 35.74
N THR A 499 88.10 5.68 35.08
CA THR A 499 88.31 6.48 33.85
C THR A 499 87.84 7.93 34.02
N ARG A 500 88.43 8.63 34.99
CA ARG A 500 88.62 10.08 34.92
C ARG A 500 90.03 10.47 35.33
#